data_AF-A0A4U7EFJ6-F1
#
_entry.id   AF-A0A4U7EFJ6-F1
#
_cell.length_a   1.000
_cell.length_b   1.000
_cell.length_c   1.000
_cell.angle_alpha   90.00
_cell.angle_beta   90.00
_cell.angle_gamma   90.00
#
_symmetry.space_group_name_H-M   'P 1'
#
loop_
_entity.id
_entity.type
_entity.pdbx_description
1 polymer ?
#
loop_
_entity_poly.entity_id
_entity_poly.type
_entity_poly.pdbx_seq_one_letter_code
_entity_poly.pdbx_strand_id
1 'polypeptide(L)'
;MMLFRSPSRKPASEYTPIPSDQMIIRRYRSISKPRDLQTYFTQGLFFNHLSQFDDNNEGILRHPSDYSGIRGGLSASSLTKRRRMEDPPETASEEEFEEALGQFHEDARHQHFANCWRIGTVEKDDIWEYYTRSPELAEGCAVETTVGQLLRALPYQPSVPSKVEDPTFNDGPSETPVWNLSFTTDGCNIQFGACKYQQDVDPVRGQPAGWTSAIAFFKSEDFDDEIEFRILINPYFDNLSIEPAPDGTPRTVRPDPGEKKYRKLPAGTKWMTNRVVLAPNATEDERDTVENWLKDFDLNIKKPIKRDIEVIESTDSGSTLKDNYEYAAEITGLANYEASAESLEEAMEGFLTKRDWEEWPVVDLVEINSDNAGTFIEAYWHRSEDPIFDMSAYGHDDFQRVWVRRFNHPTEEPTMWKNQLAKEFEEQDEK
;
A
#
# COMPACT_ATOMS: atom_id res chain seq x y z
N MET A 1 -9.48 31.36 12.55
CA MET A 1 -8.94 30.00 12.74
C MET A 1 -8.89 29.37 11.35
N MET A 2 -7.78 29.53 10.63
CA MET A 2 -7.57 28.81 9.38
C MET A 2 -6.92 27.48 9.77
N LEU A 3 -7.73 26.42 9.83
CA LEU A 3 -7.20 25.08 9.65
C LEU A 3 -6.54 25.09 8.27
N PHE A 4 -5.28 24.66 8.16
CA PHE A 4 -4.71 24.31 6.85
C PHE A 4 -5.55 23.16 6.30
N ARG A 5 -6.59 23.50 5.55
CA ARG A 5 -7.46 22.54 4.86
C ARG A 5 -6.74 22.16 3.57
N SER A 6 -6.05 21.04 3.64
CA SER A 6 -5.51 20.35 2.46
C SER A 6 -6.64 19.95 1.49
N PRO A 7 -6.38 19.80 0.18
CA PRO A 7 -7.40 19.46 -0.82
C PRO A 7 -8.09 18.13 -0.50
N SER A 8 -9.27 17.93 -1.08
CA SER A 8 -10.18 16.78 -0.89
C SER A 8 -9.48 15.47 -0.45
N ARG A 9 -9.80 14.98 0.75
CA ARG A 9 -9.17 13.82 1.36
C ARG A 9 -9.61 12.54 0.67
N LYS A 10 -8.70 12.04 -0.15
CA LYS A 10 -8.81 10.79 -0.89
C LYS A 10 -8.31 9.62 -0.01
N PRO A 11 -8.75 8.37 -0.26
CA PRO A 11 -8.31 7.19 0.49
C PRO A 11 -6.80 6.91 0.41
N ALA A 12 -6.11 7.50 -0.56
CA ALA A 12 -4.66 7.53 -0.62
C ALA A 12 -4.19 8.98 -0.41
N SER A 13 -3.09 9.12 0.34
CA SER A 13 -2.35 10.38 0.42
C SER A 13 -1.79 10.73 -0.96
N GLU A 14 -1.72 12.01 -1.31
CA GLU A 14 -1.06 12.48 -2.53
C GLU A 14 0.41 12.05 -2.64
N TYR A 15 1.01 11.65 -1.51
CA TYR A 15 2.39 11.18 -1.39
C TYR A 15 2.54 9.66 -1.47
N THR A 16 1.43 8.91 -1.46
CA THR A 16 1.42 7.45 -1.48
C THR A 16 1.09 6.95 -2.88
N PRO A 17 2.01 6.22 -3.55
CA PRO A 17 1.74 5.63 -4.84
C PRO A 17 0.70 4.51 -4.70
N ILE A 18 -0.24 4.43 -5.63
CA ILE A 18 -1.23 3.34 -5.66
C ILE A 18 -0.94 2.51 -6.92
N PRO A 19 -0.59 1.22 -6.78
CA PRO A 19 -0.47 0.35 -7.95
C PRO A 19 -1.79 0.20 -8.70
N SER A 20 -1.74 -0.15 -9.97
CA SER A 20 -2.91 -0.38 -10.81
C SER A 20 -3.87 -1.41 -10.22
N ASP A 21 -5.14 -1.33 -10.61
CA ASP A 21 -6.19 -2.25 -10.21
C ASP A 21 -5.86 -3.71 -10.51
N GLN A 22 -5.06 -3.97 -11.55
CA GLN A 22 -4.63 -5.31 -11.94
C GLN A 22 -3.29 -5.75 -11.31
N MET A 23 -2.58 -4.88 -10.57
CA MET A 23 -1.33 -5.29 -9.94
C MET A 23 -1.55 -6.47 -9.01
N ILE A 24 -0.76 -7.54 -9.20
CA ILE A 24 -0.84 -8.75 -8.38
C ILE A 24 -0.23 -8.48 -7.02
N ILE A 25 -0.90 -8.95 -5.98
CA ILE A 25 -0.42 -8.88 -4.61
C ILE A 25 -0.58 -10.23 -3.91
N ARG A 26 0.40 -10.57 -3.07
CA ARG A 26 0.48 -11.85 -2.36
C ARG A 26 0.60 -11.63 -0.88
N ARG A 27 -0.06 -12.48 -0.10
CA ARG A 27 0.09 -12.48 1.37
C ARG A 27 0.41 -13.86 1.89
N TYR A 28 1.63 -14.00 2.39
CA TYR A 28 2.20 -15.24 2.88
C TYR A 28 1.60 -15.71 4.20
N ARG A 29 1.53 -17.02 4.37
CA ARG A 29 1.00 -17.76 5.52
C ARG A 29 1.79 -19.04 5.70
N SER A 30 2.05 -19.40 6.95
CA SER A 30 2.50 -20.75 7.26
C SER A 30 1.35 -21.73 7.08
N ILE A 31 1.66 -22.91 6.54
CA ILE A 31 0.75 -24.07 6.52
C ILE A 31 1.09 -25.09 7.61
N SER A 32 1.88 -24.71 8.62
CA SER A 32 2.09 -25.54 9.81
C SER A 32 0.81 -25.74 10.62
N LYS A 33 -0.15 -24.80 10.53
CA LYS A 33 -1.44 -24.85 11.23
C LYS A 33 -2.57 -24.32 10.34
N PRO A 34 -3.75 -24.97 10.33
CA PRO A 34 -4.90 -24.52 9.53
C PRO A 34 -5.42 -23.15 9.95
N ARG A 35 -5.17 -22.76 11.21
CA ARG A 35 -5.72 -21.53 11.82
C ARG A 35 -5.39 -20.28 11.00
N ASP A 36 -4.21 -20.21 10.40
CA ASP A 36 -3.75 -18.98 9.74
C ASP A 36 -4.50 -18.72 8.43
N LEU A 37 -4.79 -19.78 7.66
CA LEU A 37 -5.67 -19.72 6.50
C LEU A 37 -7.16 -19.67 6.89
N GLN A 38 -7.57 -20.46 7.89
CA GLN A 38 -8.95 -20.49 8.37
C GLN A 38 -9.40 -19.10 8.79
N THR A 39 -8.60 -18.42 9.60
CA THR A 39 -8.95 -17.09 10.10
C THR A 39 -9.09 -16.07 8.97
N TYR A 40 -8.22 -16.11 7.95
CA TYR A 40 -8.36 -15.27 6.76
C TYR A 40 -9.70 -15.50 6.04
N PHE A 41 -10.06 -16.75 5.74
CA PHE A 41 -11.30 -17.06 5.00
C PHE A 41 -12.59 -16.94 5.83
N THR A 42 -12.51 -17.03 7.16
CA THR A 42 -13.69 -17.04 8.04
C THR A 42 -13.91 -15.75 8.80
N GLN A 43 -12.87 -14.92 9.00
CA GLN A 43 -12.92 -13.73 9.85
C GLN A 43 -12.45 -12.46 9.13
N GLY A 44 -11.93 -12.57 7.91
CA GLY A 44 -11.51 -11.46 7.08
C GLY A 44 -10.03 -11.10 7.25
N LEU A 45 -9.73 -9.83 7.07
CA LEU A 45 -8.37 -9.30 7.01
C LEU A 45 -7.83 -8.98 8.41
N PHE A 46 -6.63 -9.48 8.71
CA PHE A 46 -5.92 -9.23 9.97
C PHE A 46 -4.92 -8.08 9.81
N PHE A 47 -5.03 -7.10 10.69
CA PHE A 47 -4.19 -5.92 10.75
C PHE A 47 -3.40 -5.93 12.05
N ASN A 48 -2.08 -5.83 11.95
CA ASN A 48 -1.19 -5.73 13.09
C ASN A 48 -1.02 -4.26 13.47
N HIS A 49 -0.95 -3.97 14.76
CA HIS A 49 -0.62 -2.63 15.22
C HIS A 49 0.81 -2.27 14.81
N LEU A 50 1.05 -1.07 14.26
CA LEU A 50 2.37 -0.72 13.71
C LEU A 50 3.48 -0.76 14.77
N SER A 51 3.19 -0.43 16.02
CA SER A 51 4.19 -0.55 17.10
C SER A 51 4.63 -1.99 17.42
N GLN A 52 4.06 -3.00 16.77
CA GLN A 52 4.49 -4.40 16.89
C GLN A 52 5.41 -4.84 15.74
N PHE A 53 5.75 -3.94 14.81
CA PHE A 53 6.66 -4.22 13.72
C PHE A 53 8.09 -4.16 14.24
N ASP A 54 8.95 -5.06 13.78
CA ASP A 54 10.35 -5.12 14.22
C ASP A 54 11.20 -3.98 13.61
N ASP A 55 10.72 -3.33 12.55
CA ASP A 55 11.34 -2.14 11.97
C ASP A 55 11.01 -0.89 12.80
N ASN A 56 11.99 -0.45 13.59
CA ASN A 56 11.91 0.75 14.42
C ASN A 56 11.96 2.05 13.61
N ASN A 57 12.39 2.03 12.34
CA ASN A 57 12.43 3.21 11.46
C ASN A 57 11.21 3.29 10.54
N GLU A 58 10.38 2.26 10.49
CA GLU A 58 9.16 2.29 9.70
C GLU A 58 8.27 3.44 10.18
N GLY A 59 7.77 4.27 9.27
CA GLY A 59 6.96 5.42 9.66
C GLY A 59 7.72 6.58 10.29
N ILE A 60 9.05 6.52 10.33
CA ILE A 60 9.93 7.61 10.76
C ILE A 60 10.67 8.12 9.54
N LEU A 61 10.51 9.40 9.24
CA LEU A 61 11.28 10.08 8.21
C LEU A 61 12.56 10.62 8.85
N ARG A 62 13.72 10.09 8.46
CA ARG A 62 15.03 10.50 9.02
C ARG A 62 15.45 11.91 8.61
N HIS A 63 15.10 12.33 7.39
CA HIS A 63 15.52 13.60 6.80
C HIS A 63 14.41 14.28 5.97
N PRO A 64 13.29 14.73 6.58
CA PRO A 64 12.28 15.47 5.84
C PRO A 64 12.85 16.80 5.32
N SER A 65 13.04 16.82 4.02
CA SER A 65 13.49 17.93 3.17
C SER A 65 12.78 19.28 3.39
N ASP A 66 11.58 19.29 3.96
CA ASP A 66 10.78 20.49 4.25
C ASP A 66 10.50 20.72 5.75
N TYR A 67 11.49 20.40 6.61
CA TYR A 67 11.45 20.78 8.03
C TYR A 67 11.07 22.26 8.22
N SER A 68 11.59 23.14 7.36
CA SER A 68 11.41 24.59 7.49
C SER A 68 9.96 25.04 7.20
N GLY A 69 9.29 24.48 6.18
CA GLY A 69 7.90 24.78 5.85
C GLY A 69 6.93 24.28 6.92
N ILE A 70 7.10 23.02 7.35
CA ILE A 70 6.29 22.42 8.42
C ILE A 70 6.48 23.19 9.73
N ARG A 71 7.73 23.43 10.13
CA ARG A 71 8.06 24.19 11.35
C ARG A 71 7.51 25.60 11.32
N GLY A 72 7.62 26.30 10.20
CA GLY A 72 7.04 27.62 10.00
C GLY A 72 5.52 27.63 10.14
N GLY A 73 4.84 26.67 9.50
CA GLY A 73 3.38 26.51 9.55
C GLY A 73 2.85 26.18 10.96
N LEU A 74 3.52 25.26 11.67
CA LEU A 74 3.16 24.89 13.04
C LEU A 74 3.45 26.03 14.03
N SER A 75 4.59 26.71 13.88
CA SER A 75 4.93 27.89 14.67
C SER A 75 3.88 28.99 14.51
N ALA A 76 3.49 29.31 13.27
CA ALA A 76 2.44 30.30 13.01
C ALA A 76 1.08 29.89 13.62
N SER A 77 0.73 28.62 13.50
CA SER A 77 -0.53 28.06 14.04
C SER A 77 -0.56 28.06 15.57
N SER A 78 0.59 27.84 16.22
CA SER A 78 0.74 27.85 17.67
C SER A 78 0.49 29.22 18.32
N LEU A 79 0.66 30.33 17.58
CA LEU A 79 0.46 31.69 18.08
C LEU A 79 -0.94 31.89 18.70
N THR A 80 -1.96 31.26 18.14
CA THR A 80 -3.32 31.34 18.67
C THR A 80 -3.45 30.61 20.01
N LYS A 81 -2.73 29.49 20.19
CA LYS A 81 -2.68 28.73 21.45
C LYS A 81 -1.91 29.52 22.52
N ARG A 82 -0.75 30.08 22.18
CA ARG A 82 0.07 30.90 23.09
C ARG A 82 -0.67 32.12 23.65
N ARG A 83 -1.42 32.83 22.80
CA ARG A 83 -2.20 34.01 23.21
C ARG A 83 -3.28 33.72 24.27
N ARG A 84 -3.62 32.46 24.49
CA ARG A 84 -4.62 32.02 25.48
C ARG A 84 -3.99 31.55 26.80
N MET A 85 -2.66 31.57 26.91
CA MET A 85 -1.92 31.13 28.08
C MET A 85 -1.45 32.34 28.90
N GLU A 86 -1.45 32.22 30.23
CA GLU A 86 -0.92 33.26 31.13
C GLU A 86 0.61 33.36 31.05
N ASP A 87 1.29 32.24 30.83
CA ASP A 87 2.74 32.15 30.63
C ASP A 87 3.03 31.31 29.37
N PRO A 88 3.12 31.94 28.18
CA PRO A 88 3.31 31.23 26.93
C PRO A 88 4.76 30.74 26.80
N PRO A 89 4.99 29.48 26.39
CA PRO A 89 6.35 29.01 26.14
C PRO A 89 7.00 29.73 24.96
N GLU A 90 8.34 29.76 24.96
CA GLU A 90 9.13 30.21 23.81
C GLU A 90 8.90 29.28 22.61
N THR A 91 9.23 29.76 21.41
CA THR A 91 9.19 28.89 20.23
C THR A 91 10.30 27.85 20.35
N ALA A 92 9.99 26.59 20.09
CA ALA A 92 10.98 25.52 20.10
C ALA A 92 12.17 25.80 19.17
N SER A 93 13.37 25.48 19.67
CA SER A 93 14.60 25.42 18.91
C SER A 93 14.52 24.34 17.81
N GLU A 94 15.56 24.24 16.99
CA GLU A 94 15.59 23.26 15.90
C GLU A 94 15.68 21.83 16.45
N GLU A 95 16.59 21.61 17.40
CA GLU A 95 16.77 20.34 18.09
C GLU A 95 15.49 19.88 18.81
N GLU A 96 14.81 20.78 19.53
CA GLU A 96 13.53 20.47 20.19
C GLU A 96 12.42 20.14 19.19
N PHE A 97 12.43 20.78 18.00
CA PHE A 97 11.46 20.49 16.95
C PHE A 97 11.70 19.12 16.31
N GLU A 98 12.95 18.77 16.06
CA GLU A 98 13.33 17.46 15.51
C GLU A 98 13.00 16.32 16.48
N GLU A 99 13.32 16.49 17.77
CA GLU A 99 12.96 15.52 18.82
C GLU A 99 11.44 15.35 18.90
N ALA A 100 10.69 16.45 18.90
CA ALA A 100 9.23 16.40 18.92
C ALA A 100 8.63 15.78 17.66
N LEU A 101 9.25 15.97 16.47
CA LEU A 101 8.82 15.30 15.25
C LEU A 101 9.05 13.78 15.32
N GLY A 102 10.20 13.35 15.85
CA GLY A 102 10.46 11.93 16.12
C GLY A 102 9.41 11.32 17.05
N GLN A 103 9.12 12.00 18.16
CA GLN A 103 8.07 11.54 19.10
C GLN A 103 6.68 11.53 18.45
N PHE A 104 6.37 12.52 17.61
CA PHE A 104 5.13 12.56 16.85
C PHE A 104 4.99 11.36 15.90
N HIS A 105 6.05 10.97 15.19
CA HIS A 105 6.04 9.78 14.33
C HIS A 105 5.82 8.50 15.15
N GLU A 106 6.49 8.36 16.29
CA GLU A 106 6.30 7.23 17.21
C GLU A 106 4.86 7.15 17.73
N ASP A 107 4.29 8.27 18.16
CA ASP A 107 2.92 8.33 18.64
C ASP A 107 1.91 8.04 17.53
N ALA A 108 2.19 8.50 16.30
CA ALA A 108 1.39 8.19 15.14
C ALA A 108 1.41 6.68 14.80
N ARG A 109 2.53 5.97 14.98
CA ARG A 109 2.56 4.49 14.86
C ARG A 109 1.60 3.81 15.83
N HIS A 110 1.31 4.43 16.97
CA HIS A 110 0.33 3.89 17.93
C HIS A 110 -1.13 4.08 17.50
N GLN A 111 -1.40 4.89 16.49
CA GLN A 111 -2.76 5.11 16.00
C GLN A 111 -3.17 4.11 14.93
N HIS A 112 -2.20 3.42 14.32
CA HIS A 112 -2.41 2.72 13.08
C HIS A 112 -2.26 1.20 13.19
N PHE A 113 -3.06 0.51 12.41
CA PHE A 113 -2.97 -0.93 12.19
C PHE A 113 -2.78 -1.19 10.70
N ALA A 114 -1.82 -2.04 10.33
CA ALA A 114 -1.47 -2.31 8.95
C ALA A 114 -1.69 -3.77 8.55
N ASN A 115 -2.03 -3.95 7.28
CA ASN A 115 -2.17 -5.22 6.60
C ASN A 115 -1.34 -5.16 5.33
N CYS A 116 -0.24 -5.90 5.34
CA CYS A 116 0.82 -5.85 4.35
C CYS A 116 0.65 -7.00 3.34
N TRP A 117 0.85 -6.67 2.08
CA TRP A 117 0.87 -7.59 0.94
C TRP A 117 2.14 -7.32 0.14
N ARG A 118 2.74 -8.36 -0.40
CA ARG A 118 3.88 -8.23 -1.32
C ARG A 118 3.36 -7.94 -2.73
N ILE A 119 4.00 -7.04 -3.47
CA ILE A 119 3.62 -6.62 -4.82
C ILE A 119 4.37 -7.42 -5.89
N GLY A 120 3.63 -7.89 -6.89
CA GLY A 120 4.14 -8.56 -8.07
C GLY A 120 4.19 -10.09 -7.95
N THR A 121 4.70 -10.72 -9.01
CA THR A 121 4.78 -12.18 -9.15
C THR A 121 6.19 -12.74 -9.03
N VAL A 122 7.24 -11.92 -9.16
CA VAL A 122 8.64 -12.39 -9.07
C VAL A 122 9.05 -12.67 -7.65
N GLU A 123 9.39 -13.90 -7.32
CA GLU A 123 9.76 -14.26 -5.95
C GLU A 123 11.25 -14.55 -5.86
N LYS A 124 11.85 -14.06 -4.77
CA LYS A 124 13.13 -14.52 -4.26
C LYS A 124 12.84 -15.54 -3.15
N ASP A 125 13.69 -16.56 -3.00
CA ASP A 125 13.48 -17.63 -2.03
C ASP A 125 13.47 -17.13 -0.58
N ASP A 126 14.28 -16.11 -0.28
CA ASP A 126 14.38 -15.46 1.03
C ASP A 126 13.07 -14.82 1.52
N ILE A 127 12.22 -14.32 0.61
CA ILE A 127 10.89 -13.79 0.94
C ILE A 127 10.04 -14.88 1.59
N TRP A 128 10.08 -16.11 1.06
CA TRP A 128 9.34 -17.22 1.63
C TRP A 128 9.89 -17.61 3.00
N GLU A 129 11.21 -17.70 3.17
CA GLU A 129 11.84 -18.01 4.46
C GLU A 129 11.43 -16.99 5.53
N TYR A 130 11.51 -15.70 5.21
CA TYR A 130 11.21 -14.60 6.12
C TYR A 130 9.73 -14.62 6.54
N TYR A 131 8.83 -14.74 5.57
CA TYR A 131 7.39 -14.60 5.82
C TYR A 131 6.70 -15.86 6.34
N THR A 132 7.20 -17.04 5.98
CA THR A 132 6.65 -18.31 6.46
C THR A 132 7.37 -18.82 7.71
N ARG A 133 8.54 -18.23 8.02
CA ARG A 133 9.44 -18.65 9.11
C ARG A 133 9.87 -20.12 8.98
N SER A 134 9.93 -20.61 7.75
CA SER A 134 10.33 -21.97 7.42
C SER A 134 11.60 -21.93 6.57
N PRO A 135 12.75 -22.39 7.12
CA PRO A 135 14.01 -22.44 6.37
C PRO A 135 13.99 -23.41 5.17
N GLU A 136 13.08 -24.38 5.16
CA GLU A 136 12.97 -25.39 4.09
C GLU A 136 11.89 -25.03 3.05
N LEU A 137 11.22 -23.88 3.21
CA LEU A 137 10.13 -23.35 2.38
C LEU A 137 8.86 -24.22 2.31
N ALA A 138 8.94 -25.53 2.52
CA ALA A 138 7.87 -26.51 2.34
C ALA A 138 6.55 -26.13 3.07
N GLU A 139 6.67 -25.58 4.29
CA GLU A 139 5.51 -25.20 5.11
C GLU A 139 4.94 -23.80 4.82
N GLY A 140 4.99 -23.35 3.57
CA GLY A 140 4.55 -22.03 3.13
C GLY A 140 3.41 -22.03 2.10
N CYS A 141 2.50 -21.07 2.21
CA CYS A 141 1.64 -20.66 1.10
C CYS A 141 1.42 -19.14 1.07
N ALA A 142 0.89 -18.62 -0.02
CA ALA A 142 0.46 -17.24 -0.15
C ALA A 142 -0.95 -17.19 -0.74
N VAL A 143 -1.79 -16.29 -0.22
CA VAL A 143 -3.04 -15.92 -0.89
C VAL A 143 -2.75 -14.83 -1.91
N GLU A 144 -3.19 -15.04 -3.15
CA GLU A 144 -2.98 -14.13 -4.28
C GLU A 144 -4.31 -13.48 -4.69
N THR A 145 -4.25 -12.18 -4.97
CA THR A 145 -5.35 -11.33 -5.47
C THR A 145 -4.75 -10.21 -6.31
N THR A 146 -5.59 -9.37 -6.90
CA THR A 146 -5.19 -8.05 -7.44
C THR A 146 -5.50 -6.92 -6.45
N VAL A 147 -4.85 -5.77 -6.60
CA VAL A 147 -5.15 -4.54 -5.84
C VAL A 147 -6.63 -4.17 -5.97
N GLY A 148 -7.18 -4.13 -7.18
CA GLY A 148 -8.57 -3.76 -7.43
C GLY A 148 -9.57 -4.70 -6.77
N GLN A 149 -9.31 -6.02 -6.80
CA GLN A 149 -10.16 -6.98 -6.07
C GLN A 149 -10.07 -6.80 -4.56
N LEU A 150 -8.87 -6.56 -4.02
CA LEU A 150 -8.70 -6.29 -2.61
C LEU A 150 -9.49 -5.05 -2.18
N LEU A 151 -9.38 -3.94 -2.93
CA LEU A 151 -10.11 -2.70 -2.64
C LEU A 151 -11.63 -2.90 -2.72
N ARG A 152 -12.13 -3.63 -3.72
CA ARG A 152 -13.56 -3.98 -3.85
C ARG A 152 -14.07 -4.89 -2.72
N ALA A 153 -13.19 -5.65 -2.07
CA ALA A 153 -13.55 -6.49 -0.93
C ALA A 153 -13.57 -5.76 0.41
N LEU A 154 -13.03 -4.53 0.49
CA LEU A 154 -13.06 -3.74 1.71
C LEU A 154 -14.47 -3.22 2.00
N PRO A 155 -14.85 -3.03 3.28
CA PRO A 155 -16.13 -2.46 3.64
C PRO A 155 -16.35 -1.10 2.97
N TYR A 156 -17.44 -0.97 2.24
CA TYR A 156 -17.95 0.30 1.73
C TYR A 156 -19.01 0.83 2.71
N GLN A 157 -18.91 2.08 3.16
CA GLN A 157 -19.91 2.64 4.07
C GLN A 157 -21.28 2.76 3.37
N PRO A 158 -22.40 2.46 4.05
CA PRO A 158 -23.73 2.73 3.52
C PRO A 158 -23.99 4.24 3.36
N SER A 159 -24.93 4.58 2.48
CA SER A 159 -25.25 5.93 1.95
C SER A 159 -25.67 7.01 2.97
N VAL A 160 -25.66 6.70 4.28
CA VAL A 160 -26.10 7.61 5.33
C VAL A 160 -24.92 7.87 6.27
N PRO A 161 -24.20 8.99 6.13
CA PRO A 161 -23.14 9.32 7.06
C PRO A 161 -23.72 9.50 8.46
N SER A 162 -23.24 8.73 9.43
CA SER A 162 -23.41 9.11 10.83
C SER A 162 -22.64 10.42 11.01
N LYS A 163 -23.32 11.49 11.45
CA LYS A 163 -22.63 12.68 11.96
C LYS A 163 -21.79 12.23 13.15
N VAL A 164 -20.51 11.97 12.92
CA VAL A 164 -19.53 11.90 14.01
C VAL A 164 -19.38 13.35 14.44
N GLU A 165 -19.84 13.66 15.65
CA GLU A 165 -19.56 14.96 16.26
C GLU A 165 -18.04 15.08 16.37
N ASP A 166 -17.47 16.21 15.93
CA ASP A 166 -16.03 16.50 16.02
C ASP A 166 -15.54 16.13 17.43
N PRO A 167 -14.72 15.07 17.60
CA PRO A 167 -14.20 14.76 18.92
C PRO A 167 -13.30 15.93 19.31
N THR A 168 -13.74 16.72 20.28
CA THR A 168 -12.83 17.66 20.92
C THR A 168 -11.73 16.87 21.59
N PHE A 169 -10.48 17.24 21.37
CA PHE A 169 -9.25 16.61 21.91
C PHE A 169 -9.29 16.33 23.44
N ASN A 170 -10.21 16.96 24.17
CA ASN A 170 -10.37 16.85 25.62
C ASN A 170 -11.11 15.59 26.10
N ASP A 171 -11.83 14.85 25.25
CA ASP A 171 -12.60 13.66 25.66
C ASP A 171 -11.84 12.33 25.53
N GLY A 172 -10.59 12.39 25.05
CA GLY A 172 -9.79 11.20 24.75
C GLY A 172 -10.27 10.47 23.47
N PRO A 173 -9.41 9.64 22.85
CA PRO A 173 -9.79 8.94 21.62
C PRO A 173 -10.91 7.94 21.86
N SER A 174 -12.01 8.08 21.12
CA SER A 174 -13.03 7.04 21.00
C SER A 174 -12.77 6.22 19.74
N GLU A 175 -12.71 4.90 19.87
CA GLU A 175 -12.48 4.00 18.75
C GLU A 175 -13.73 3.89 17.85
N THR A 176 -13.56 4.13 16.55
CA THR A 176 -14.55 3.87 15.52
C THR A 176 -14.79 2.36 15.39
N PRO A 177 -16.03 1.87 15.56
CA PRO A 177 -16.32 0.46 15.40
C PRO A 177 -16.00 -0.05 14.00
N VAL A 178 -15.56 -1.31 13.90
CA VAL A 178 -15.07 -1.92 12.64
C VAL A 178 -16.07 -1.84 11.49
N TRP A 179 -17.38 -1.96 11.76
CA TRP A 179 -18.45 -1.87 10.75
C TRP A 179 -18.73 -0.44 10.26
N ASN A 180 -18.14 0.57 10.90
CA ASN A 180 -18.23 1.98 10.51
C ASN A 180 -16.94 2.48 9.83
N LEU A 181 -15.89 1.67 9.73
CA LEU A 181 -14.66 2.06 9.03
C LEU A 181 -14.95 2.18 7.52
N SER A 182 -14.40 3.23 6.90
CA SER A 182 -14.58 3.51 5.48
C SER A 182 -13.34 4.14 4.86
N PHE A 183 -13.13 3.85 3.57
CA PHE A 183 -12.17 4.53 2.71
C PHE A 183 -12.83 5.58 1.79
N THR A 184 -14.14 5.84 1.94
CA THR A 184 -14.90 6.71 1.01
C THR A 184 -15.50 7.95 1.66
N THR A 185 -15.16 8.20 2.92
CA THR A 185 -15.63 9.34 3.72
C THR A 185 -14.56 10.40 3.88
N ASP A 186 -14.94 11.66 4.11
CA ASP A 186 -14.00 12.79 4.30
C ASP A 186 -12.96 12.60 5.43
N GLY A 187 -13.15 11.64 6.34
CA GLY A 187 -12.20 11.24 7.39
C GLY A 187 -11.31 10.03 7.10
N CYS A 188 -11.58 9.26 6.03
CA CYS A 188 -10.98 7.98 5.63
C CYS A 188 -10.22 7.23 6.75
N ASN A 189 -10.91 6.39 7.52
CA ASN A 189 -10.27 5.53 8.51
C ASN A 189 -9.46 4.41 7.89
N ILE A 190 -9.70 4.11 6.62
CA ILE A 190 -8.95 3.12 5.83
C ILE A 190 -8.20 3.88 4.75
N GLN A 191 -6.89 3.63 4.67
CA GLN A 191 -6.02 4.12 3.60
C GLN A 191 -5.24 2.98 2.97
N PHE A 192 -4.74 3.18 1.76
CA PHE A 192 -3.98 2.17 1.05
C PHE A 192 -2.99 2.75 0.05
N GLY A 193 -2.00 1.93 -0.29
CA GLY A 193 -1.01 2.24 -1.33
C GLY A 193 0.28 1.43 -1.14
N ALA A 194 1.20 1.60 -2.06
CA ALA A 194 2.51 0.97 -2.02
C ALA A 194 3.46 1.72 -1.06
N CYS A 195 4.25 0.94 -0.32
CA CYS A 195 5.30 1.45 0.53
C CYS A 195 6.47 1.97 -0.31
N LYS A 196 7.11 3.01 0.20
CA LYS A 196 8.25 3.67 -0.41
C LYS A 196 9.47 3.50 0.47
N TYR A 197 10.62 3.24 -0.15
CA TYR A 197 11.87 2.98 0.56
C TYR A 197 12.70 4.26 0.68
N GLN A 198 13.26 4.49 1.87
CA GLN A 198 14.13 5.61 2.22
C GLN A 198 15.61 5.15 2.18
N GLN A 199 16.35 5.51 1.14
CA GLN A 199 17.82 5.50 0.96
C GLN A 199 18.51 6.88 1.24
N ASP A 200 19.81 6.86 1.45
CA ASP A 200 20.69 8.00 1.75
C ASP A 200 20.60 9.36 0.98
N VAL A 201 20.17 9.33 -0.29
CA VAL A 201 20.83 10.17 -1.32
C VAL A 201 19.91 11.22 -1.95
N ASP A 202 20.15 12.48 -1.60
CA ASP A 202 19.58 13.71 -2.18
C ASP A 202 18.12 14.08 -1.75
N PRO A 203 17.95 14.89 -0.68
CA PRO A 203 16.66 15.22 -0.09
C PRO A 203 15.87 16.30 -0.86
N VAL A 204 15.80 16.24 -2.20
CA VAL A 204 15.28 17.38 -2.98
C VAL A 204 13.75 17.46 -3.02
N ARG A 205 13.01 16.39 -2.69
CA ARG A 205 11.52 16.38 -2.69
C ARG A 205 10.90 16.33 -1.31
N GLY A 206 9.88 17.17 -1.10
CA GLY A 206 9.11 17.34 0.15
C GLY A 206 8.57 16.02 0.69
N GLN A 207 9.09 15.55 1.81
CA GLN A 207 8.59 14.34 2.47
C GLN A 207 7.31 14.64 3.28
N PRO A 208 6.36 13.68 3.39
CA PRO A 208 5.07 13.94 4.03
C PRO A 208 5.14 13.86 5.56
N ALA A 209 6.20 14.38 6.18
CA ALA A 209 6.35 14.44 7.63
C ALA A 209 5.18 15.16 8.32
N GLY A 210 4.45 15.98 7.56
CA GLY A 210 3.20 16.64 7.89
C GLY A 210 1.94 15.75 8.00
N TRP A 211 2.01 14.46 7.68
CA TRP A 211 0.83 13.61 7.47
C TRP A 211 0.93 12.29 8.24
N THR A 212 0.14 12.16 9.30
CA THR A 212 0.14 11.04 10.26
C THR A 212 0.02 9.65 9.61
N SER A 213 -0.72 9.56 8.51
CA SER A 213 -1.01 8.29 7.85
C SER A 213 -0.08 8.02 6.67
N ALA A 214 0.42 9.07 6.01
CA ALA A 214 1.35 8.95 4.89
C ALA A 214 2.69 8.38 5.34
N ILE A 215 3.20 8.81 6.51
CA ILE A 215 4.46 8.30 7.07
C ILE A 215 4.45 6.77 7.18
N ALA A 216 3.31 6.15 7.49
CA ALA A 216 3.17 4.70 7.62
C ALA A 216 3.33 3.93 6.29
N PHE A 217 3.59 4.61 5.18
CA PHE A 217 3.95 4.00 3.91
C PHE A 217 5.44 4.18 3.58
N PHE A 218 6.29 4.53 4.55
CA PHE A 218 7.73 4.67 4.36
C PHE A 218 8.52 3.69 5.22
N LYS A 219 9.50 3.00 4.60
CA LYS A 219 10.39 2.01 5.24
C LYS A 219 11.86 2.37 4.98
N SER A 220 12.78 1.85 5.79
CA SER A 220 14.23 2.04 5.56
C SER A 220 14.76 1.23 4.38
N GLU A 221 15.92 1.60 3.87
CA GLU A 221 16.61 0.95 2.73
C GLU A 221 16.96 -0.53 2.94
N ASP A 222 17.14 -0.99 4.19
CA ASP A 222 17.43 -2.40 4.52
C ASP A 222 16.33 -3.39 4.09
N PHE A 223 15.23 -2.90 3.50
CA PHE A 223 14.08 -3.68 3.03
C PHE A 223 13.79 -3.47 1.53
N ASP A 224 14.70 -2.88 0.75
CA ASP A 224 14.51 -2.54 -0.67
C ASP A 224 14.16 -3.73 -1.57
N ASP A 225 14.60 -4.93 -1.21
CA ASP A 225 14.27 -6.18 -1.88
C ASP A 225 12.80 -6.61 -1.70
N GLU A 226 12.14 -6.12 -0.66
CA GLU A 226 10.70 -6.24 -0.49
C GLU A 226 10.00 -5.13 -1.29
N ILE A 227 8.85 -5.42 -1.89
CA ILE A 227 7.94 -4.38 -2.37
C ILE A 227 6.56 -4.63 -1.79
N GLU A 228 6.05 -3.67 -1.02
CA GLU A 228 4.85 -3.86 -0.19
C GLU A 228 3.68 -2.97 -0.63
N PHE A 229 2.47 -3.55 -0.73
CA PHE A 229 1.19 -2.86 -0.75
C PHE A 229 0.55 -2.97 0.62
N ARG A 230 0.14 -1.83 1.19
CA ARG A 230 -0.34 -1.74 2.55
C ARG A 230 -1.76 -1.22 2.58
N ILE A 231 -2.60 -1.82 3.43
CA ILE A 231 -3.84 -1.22 3.90
C ILE A 231 -3.61 -0.78 5.34
N LEU A 232 -3.94 0.46 5.63
CA LEU A 232 -3.75 1.11 6.92
C LEU A 232 -5.11 1.49 7.52
N ILE A 233 -5.32 1.17 8.79
CA ILE A 233 -6.51 1.55 9.54
C ILE A 233 -6.12 2.49 10.67
N ASN A 234 -6.75 3.66 10.73
CA ASN A 234 -6.77 4.54 11.90
C ASN A 234 -8.20 4.59 12.49
N PRO A 235 -8.49 3.83 13.56
CA PRO A 235 -9.82 3.80 14.14
C PRO A 235 -10.04 4.93 15.16
N TYR A 236 -9.00 5.64 15.59
CA TYR A 236 -9.08 6.57 16.72
C TYR A 236 -9.33 8.00 16.28
N PHE A 237 -8.83 8.37 15.12
CA PHE A 237 -8.89 9.72 14.62
C PHE A 237 -9.15 9.70 13.12
N ASP A 238 -9.88 10.70 12.64
CA ASP A 238 -9.77 11.09 11.24
C ASP A 238 -8.31 11.48 11.01
N ASN A 239 -7.73 11.09 9.88
CA ASN A 239 -6.33 11.35 9.50
C ASN A 239 -6.10 12.85 9.21
N LEU A 240 -6.32 13.68 10.24
CA LEU A 240 -6.25 15.13 10.24
C LEU A 240 -4.80 15.60 10.36
N SER A 241 -4.62 16.85 9.95
CA SER A 241 -3.36 17.60 9.97
C SER A 241 -2.67 17.54 11.33
N ILE A 242 -1.34 17.65 11.33
CA ILE A 242 -0.55 17.77 12.57
C ILE A 242 -1.12 18.87 13.47
N GLU A 243 -1.32 18.53 14.74
CA GLU A 243 -1.61 19.54 15.74
C GLU A 243 -0.33 20.24 16.22
N PRO A 244 -0.30 21.58 16.25
CA PRO A 244 0.80 22.30 16.87
C PRO A 244 0.63 22.32 18.39
N ALA A 245 1.67 22.00 19.15
CA ALA A 245 1.79 22.36 20.55
C ALA A 245 1.95 23.89 20.72
N PRO A 246 1.78 24.44 21.94
CA PRO A 246 1.92 25.88 22.17
C PRO A 246 3.30 26.45 21.79
N ASP A 247 4.37 25.68 21.93
CA ASP A 247 5.74 26.05 21.52
C ASP A 247 5.98 25.97 19.99
N GLY A 248 5.03 25.45 19.22
CA GLY A 248 5.14 25.27 17.77
C GLY A 248 5.64 23.90 17.31
N THR A 249 5.86 22.96 18.23
CA THR A 249 6.24 21.58 17.90
C THR A 249 5.04 20.75 17.41
N PRO A 250 5.26 19.70 16.59
CA PRO A 250 4.21 18.75 16.23
C PRO A 250 3.82 17.90 17.44
N ARG A 251 2.55 17.54 17.55
CA ARG A 251 2.08 16.57 18.55
C ARG A 251 0.91 15.76 18.04
N THR A 252 0.75 14.57 18.59
CA THR A 252 -0.43 13.72 18.38
C THR A 252 -0.72 12.91 19.64
N VAL A 253 -1.90 12.31 19.74
CA VAL A 253 -2.24 11.48 20.90
C VAL A 253 -1.65 10.09 20.70
N ARG A 254 -1.02 9.54 21.73
CA ARG A 254 -0.66 8.12 21.76
C ARG A 254 -1.80 7.32 22.40
N PRO A 255 -2.69 6.67 21.63
CA PRO A 255 -3.67 5.78 22.22
C PRO A 255 -2.96 4.56 22.83
N ASP A 256 -3.44 4.09 23.98
CA ASP A 256 -3.03 2.80 24.53
C ASP A 256 -3.92 1.71 23.89
N PRO A 257 -3.38 0.85 23.01
CA PRO A 257 -4.16 -0.25 22.45
C PRO A 257 -4.52 -1.31 23.52
N GLY A 258 -3.98 -1.20 24.74
CA GLY A 258 -4.08 -2.20 25.79
C GLY A 258 -3.52 -3.54 25.30
N GLU A 259 -4.25 -4.62 25.55
CA GLU A 259 -3.87 -5.96 25.09
C GLU A 259 -4.14 -6.20 23.60
N LYS A 260 -4.86 -5.30 22.89
CA LYS A 260 -5.27 -5.52 21.50
C LYS A 260 -4.16 -5.16 20.51
N LYS A 261 -3.26 -6.12 20.30
CA LYS A 261 -2.15 -6.03 19.33
C LYS A 261 -2.56 -6.12 17.86
N TYR A 262 -3.82 -6.44 17.58
CA TYR A 262 -4.33 -6.67 16.23
C TYR A 262 -5.80 -6.28 16.09
N ARG A 263 -6.22 -6.04 14.85
CA ARG A 263 -7.61 -5.82 14.46
C ARG A 263 -8.02 -6.70 13.30
N LYS A 264 -9.30 -7.05 13.27
CA LYS A 264 -9.91 -7.80 12.17
C LYS A 264 -10.86 -6.87 11.44
N LEU A 265 -10.75 -6.85 10.11
CA LEU A 265 -11.67 -6.15 9.23
C LEU A 265 -12.43 -7.20 8.42
N PRO A 266 -13.77 -7.29 8.53
CA PRO A 266 -14.58 -8.10 7.65
C PRO A 266 -14.29 -7.70 6.19
N ALA A 267 -14.00 -8.69 5.36
CA ALA A 267 -13.76 -8.49 3.94
C ALA A 267 -14.25 -9.73 3.19
N GLY A 268 -14.56 -9.58 1.91
CA GLY A 268 -14.99 -10.67 1.03
C GLY A 268 -13.87 -11.64 0.66
N THR A 269 -13.08 -12.14 1.62
CA THR A 269 -11.81 -12.89 1.39
C THR A 269 -11.97 -14.11 0.48
N LYS A 270 -13.09 -14.83 0.57
CA LYS A 270 -13.39 -15.95 -0.33
C LYS A 270 -13.51 -15.53 -1.80
N TRP A 271 -14.09 -14.37 -2.07
CA TRP A 271 -14.33 -13.86 -3.42
C TRP A 271 -13.12 -13.11 -3.99
N MET A 272 -12.37 -12.39 -3.16
CA MET A 272 -11.19 -11.64 -3.63
C MET A 272 -9.98 -12.54 -3.91
N THR A 273 -9.86 -13.68 -3.22
CA THR A 273 -8.71 -14.57 -3.43
C THR A 273 -8.88 -15.32 -4.74
N ASN A 274 -7.92 -15.11 -5.64
CA ASN A 274 -7.87 -15.82 -6.93
C ASN A 274 -7.16 -17.16 -6.78
N ARG A 275 -6.04 -17.17 -6.06
CA ARG A 275 -5.19 -18.35 -5.92
C ARG A 275 -4.63 -18.51 -4.50
N VAL A 276 -4.28 -19.75 -4.19
CA VAL A 276 -3.34 -20.09 -3.14
C VAL A 276 -2.08 -20.61 -3.81
N VAL A 277 -0.98 -19.89 -3.62
CA VAL A 277 0.33 -20.21 -4.16
C VAL A 277 1.10 -20.96 -3.08
N LEU A 278 1.52 -22.19 -3.34
CA LEU A 278 2.36 -22.97 -2.45
C LEU A 278 3.81 -22.52 -2.61
N ALA A 279 4.59 -22.61 -1.54
CA ALA A 279 6.01 -22.29 -1.57
C ALA A 279 6.79 -23.14 -2.59
N PRO A 280 7.98 -22.69 -3.01
CA PRO A 280 8.85 -23.50 -3.86
C PRO A 280 9.10 -24.87 -3.23
N ASN A 281 9.03 -25.93 -4.05
CA ASN A 281 9.24 -27.32 -3.63
C ASN A 281 8.19 -27.90 -2.68
N ALA A 282 7.01 -27.27 -2.55
CA ALA A 282 5.90 -27.87 -1.82
C ALA A 282 5.57 -29.27 -2.36
N THR A 283 5.34 -30.21 -1.45
CA THR A 283 5.03 -31.61 -1.74
C THR A 283 3.56 -31.81 -2.10
N GLU A 284 3.25 -32.94 -2.74
CA GLU A 284 1.87 -33.31 -3.05
C GLU A 284 1.00 -33.46 -1.77
N ASP A 285 1.60 -33.91 -0.67
CA ASP A 285 0.92 -34.03 0.63
C ASP A 285 0.56 -32.65 1.21
N GLU A 286 1.41 -31.64 1.02
CA GLU A 286 1.15 -30.25 1.42
C GLU A 286 0.06 -29.62 0.56
N ARG A 287 0.12 -29.85 -0.76
CA ARG A 287 -0.96 -29.48 -1.69
C ARG A 287 -2.29 -30.09 -1.24
N ASP A 288 -2.34 -31.39 -1.01
CA ASP A 288 -3.54 -32.09 -0.56
C ASP A 288 -4.04 -31.55 0.80
N THR A 289 -3.12 -31.22 1.71
CA THR A 289 -3.43 -30.62 3.01
C THR A 289 -4.14 -29.27 2.85
N VAL A 290 -3.54 -28.36 2.09
CA VAL A 290 -4.11 -27.03 1.81
C VAL A 290 -5.44 -27.19 1.09
N GLU A 291 -5.52 -28.05 0.09
CA GLU A 291 -6.76 -28.35 -0.61
C GLU A 291 -7.88 -28.84 0.31
N ASN A 292 -7.57 -29.71 1.27
CA ASN A 292 -8.56 -30.21 2.22
C ASN A 292 -9.02 -29.11 3.19
N TRP A 293 -8.12 -28.26 3.64
CA TRP A 293 -8.50 -27.09 4.45
C TRP A 293 -9.40 -26.12 3.70
N LEU A 294 -9.10 -25.81 2.43
CA LEU A 294 -9.95 -24.94 1.62
C LEU A 294 -11.36 -25.54 1.47
N LYS A 295 -11.49 -26.86 1.28
CA LYS A 295 -12.80 -27.54 1.30
C LYS A 295 -13.52 -27.38 2.64
N ASP A 296 -12.80 -27.56 3.76
CA ASP A 296 -13.35 -27.38 5.10
C ASP A 296 -13.81 -25.94 5.38
N PHE A 297 -13.22 -24.97 4.68
CA PHE A 297 -13.62 -23.56 4.73
C PHE A 297 -14.75 -23.21 3.76
N ASP A 298 -15.35 -24.22 3.10
CA ASP A 298 -16.44 -24.07 2.13
C ASP A 298 -15.97 -23.25 0.90
N LEU A 299 -14.90 -23.72 0.26
CA LEU A 299 -14.35 -23.23 -1.02
C LEU A 299 -14.24 -24.39 -2.02
N ASN A 300 -14.69 -24.16 -3.25
CA ASN A 300 -14.60 -25.14 -4.33
C ASN A 300 -13.23 -25.08 -5.01
N ILE A 301 -12.51 -26.21 -5.11
CA ILE A 301 -11.16 -26.25 -5.69
C ILE A 301 -10.96 -27.23 -6.86
N LYS A 302 -11.89 -28.19 -7.08
CA LYS A 302 -11.67 -29.34 -7.99
C LYS A 302 -12.38 -29.32 -9.36
N LYS A 303 -13.07 -28.24 -9.76
CA LYS A 303 -13.81 -28.21 -11.05
C LYS A 303 -13.33 -27.06 -11.93
N PRO A 304 -12.74 -27.29 -13.12
CA PRO A 304 -12.17 -26.25 -13.98
C PRO A 304 -13.12 -25.08 -14.26
N ILE A 305 -14.42 -25.35 -14.38
CA ILE A 305 -15.46 -24.38 -14.76
C ILE A 305 -16.14 -23.74 -13.52
N LYS A 306 -15.91 -24.27 -12.31
CA LYS A 306 -16.63 -23.88 -11.07
C LYS A 306 -15.76 -23.83 -9.81
N ARG A 307 -14.43 -23.85 -9.91
CA ARG A 307 -13.55 -23.69 -8.76
C ARG A 307 -13.57 -22.20 -8.34
N ASP A 308 -13.64 -21.95 -7.05
CA ASP A 308 -13.58 -20.62 -6.43
C ASP A 308 -12.13 -20.17 -6.32
N ILE A 309 -11.21 -21.12 -6.03
CA ILE A 309 -9.78 -20.85 -5.83
C ILE A 309 -8.94 -21.95 -6.52
N GLU A 310 -7.81 -21.53 -7.09
CA GLU A 310 -6.81 -22.41 -7.69
C GLU A 310 -5.63 -22.56 -6.73
N VAL A 311 -5.10 -23.78 -6.60
CA VAL A 311 -3.88 -24.04 -5.84
C VAL A 311 -2.75 -24.31 -6.83
N ILE A 312 -1.74 -23.45 -6.86
CA ILE A 312 -0.57 -23.55 -7.75
C ILE A 312 0.72 -23.61 -6.93
N GLU A 313 1.80 -24.11 -7.50
CA GLU A 313 3.15 -23.89 -6.95
C GLU A 313 3.65 -22.50 -7.34
N SER A 314 4.53 -21.89 -6.54
CA SER A 314 5.11 -20.58 -6.83
C SER A 314 5.89 -20.50 -8.14
N THR A 315 6.46 -21.63 -8.57
CA THR A 315 7.18 -21.79 -9.84
C THR A 315 6.24 -21.91 -11.03
N ASP A 316 4.96 -22.17 -10.81
CA ASP A 316 3.94 -22.27 -11.85
C ASP A 316 3.21 -20.94 -11.97
N SER A 317 3.14 -20.38 -13.18
CA SER A 317 2.38 -19.16 -13.43
C SER A 317 0.87 -19.41 -13.59
N GLY A 318 0.43 -20.67 -13.72
CA GLY A 318 -0.97 -21.14 -13.61
C GLY A 318 -2.00 -20.44 -14.51
N SER A 319 -3.28 -20.83 -14.39
CA SER A 319 -4.40 -20.19 -15.13
C SER A 319 -5.36 -19.53 -14.14
N THR A 320 -5.39 -18.20 -14.06
CA THR A 320 -6.20 -17.47 -13.05
C THR A 320 -7.67 -17.83 -13.16
N LEU A 321 -8.33 -17.94 -12.01
CA LEU A 321 -9.68 -18.45 -11.99
C LEU A 321 -10.73 -17.43 -12.41
N LYS A 322 -11.37 -17.77 -13.53
CA LYS A 322 -12.40 -17.03 -14.29
C LYS A 322 -11.86 -15.85 -15.09
N ASP A 323 -11.35 -16.26 -16.25
CA ASP A 323 -11.55 -15.66 -17.57
C ASP A 323 -10.54 -14.63 -18.10
N ASN A 324 -9.68 -13.92 -17.36
CA ASN A 324 -8.99 -12.80 -18.03
C ASN A 324 -7.47 -12.60 -17.93
N TYR A 325 -6.66 -13.24 -17.08
CA TYR A 325 -5.29 -12.71 -16.89
C TYR A 325 -4.20 -13.76 -16.59
N GLU A 326 -3.64 -14.37 -17.63
CA GLU A 326 -2.37 -15.11 -17.57
C GLU A 326 -1.20 -14.16 -17.80
N TYR A 327 -0.89 -13.33 -16.81
CA TYR A 327 0.28 -12.46 -16.84
C TYR A 327 1.15 -12.57 -15.59
N ALA A 328 2.44 -12.28 -15.78
CA ALA A 328 3.36 -11.93 -14.70
C ALA A 328 3.38 -10.41 -14.52
N ALA A 329 3.48 -9.94 -13.27
CA ALA A 329 3.45 -8.51 -12.95
C ALA A 329 4.61 -8.12 -12.05
N GLU A 330 5.25 -6.99 -12.35
CA GLU A 330 6.30 -6.41 -11.53
C GLU A 330 6.19 -4.90 -11.50
N ILE A 331 6.86 -4.29 -10.54
CA ILE A 331 6.87 -2.85 -10.32
C ILE A 331 8.28 -2.40 -9.95
N THR A 332 8.63 -1.17 -10.33
CA THR A 332 9.89 -0.51 -9.97
C THR A 332 9.66 0.99 -9.85
N GLY A 333 10.61 1.71 -9.25
CA GLY A 333 10.51 3.17 -9.06
C GLY A 333 9.70 3.60 -7.83
N LEU A 334 9.41 2.67 -6.90
CA LEU A 334 8.77 2.99 -5.62
C LEU A 334 9.72 3.58 -4.57
N ALA A 335 11.03 3.61 -4.85
CA ALA A 335 12.01 4.26 -4.00
C ALA A 335 11.83 5.79 -4.06
N ASN A 336 12.01 6.47 -2.93
CA ASN A 336 11.83 7.93 -2.87
C ASN A 336 12.95 8.74 -3.55
N TYR A 337 13.97 8.07 -4.12
CA TYR A 337 15.12 8.65 -4.85
C TYR A 337 14.77 9.05 -6.27
N GLU A 338 13.62 9.73 -6.44
CA GLU A 338 13.17 10.30 -7.71
C GLU A 338 13.78 9.58 -8.91
N ALA A 339 13.28 8.39 -9.23
CA ALA A 339 13.84 7.60 -10.32
C ALA A 339 14.05 8.55 -11.52
N SER A 340 15.32 8.89 -11.78
CA SER A 340 15.69 9.81 -12.84
C SER A 340 15.10 9.25 -14.13
N ALA A 341 14.86 10.12 -15.12
CA ALA A 341 14.40 9.64 -16.42
C ALA A 341 15.30 8.48 -16.93
N GLU A 342 16.61 8.59 -16.71
CA GLU A 342 17.58 7.52 -16.98
C GLU A 342 17.30 6.22 -16.21
N SER A 343 17.09 6.27 -14.89
CA SER A 343 16.79 5.06 -14.11
C SER A 343 15.43 4.44 -14.46
N LEU A 344 14.44 5.26 -14.84
CA LEU A 344 13.15 4.78 -15.32
C LEU A 344 13.31 4.10 -16.68
N GLU A 345 14.08 4.70 -17.60
CA GLU A 345 14.42 4.13 -18.91
C GLU A 345 15.19 2.80 -18.78
N GLU A 346 16.21 2.76 -17.91
CA GLU A 346 16.94 1.51 -17.61
C GLU A 346 16.01 0.43 -17.06
N ALA A 347 15.06 0.80 -16.20
CA ALA A 347 14.09 -0.14 -15.66
C ALA A 347 13.12 -0.65 -16.74
N MET A 348 12.69 0.21 -17.66
CA MET A 348 11.89 -0.20 -18.82
C MET A 348 12.64 -1.18 -19.72
N GLU A 349 13.89 -0.86 -20.07
CA GLU A 349 14.74 -1.75 -20.87
C GLU A 349 14.97 -3.09 -20.16
N GLY A 350 15.20 -3.04 -18.84
CA GLY A 350 15.28 -4.20 -17.98
C GLY A 350 14.03 -5.07 -18.11
N PHE A 351 12.83 -4.50 -18.04
CA PHE A 351 11.59 -5.27 -18.17
C PHE A 351 11.40 -5.90 -19.56
N LEU A 352 11.75 -5.19 -20.64
CA LEU A 352 11.64 -5.73 -22.00
C LEU A 352 12.63 -6.86 -22.29
N THR A 353 13.77 -6.88 -21.62
CA THR A 353 14.82 -7.88 -21.84
C THR A 353 14.80 -9.04 -20.84
N LYS A 354 14.00 -8.93 -19.78
CA LYS A 354 13.97 -9.87 -18.65
C LYS A 354 13.45 -11.26 -18.99
N ARG A 355 12.47 -11.36 -19.89
CA ARG A 355 11.74 -12.61 -20.17
C ARG A 355 11.84 -13.01 -21.63
N ASP A 356 11.68 -14.30 -21.87
CA ASP A 356 11.62 -14.87 -23.21
C ASP A 356 10.35 -14.44 -23.93
N TRP A 357 10.50 -13.80 -25.08
CA TRP A 357 9.40 -13.31 -25.91
C TRP A 357 8.65 -14.44 -26.64
N GLU A 358 9.22 -15.65 -26.73
CA GLU A 358 8.48 -16.81 -27.23
C GLU A 358 7.42 -17.27 -26.22
N GLU A 359 7.70 -17.16 -24.92
CA GLU A 359 6.76 -17.51 -23.86
C GLU A 359 5.84 -16.33 -23.47
N TRP A 360 6.39 -15.10 -23.54
CA TRP A 360 5.73 -13.86 -23.13
C TRP A 360 5.67 -12.88 -24.30
N PRO A 361 4.84 -13.16 -25.33
CA PRO A 361 4.86 -12.42 -26.59
C PRO A 361 4.42 -10.95 -26.48
N VAL A 362 3.73 -10.58 -25.41
CA VAL A 362 3.23 -9.20 -25.22
C VAL A 362 3.63 -8.66 -23.85
N VAL A 363 4.14 -7.43 -23.84
CA VAL A 363 4.50 -6.70 -22.61
C VAL A 363 3.82 -5.34 -22.60
N ASP A 364 3.04 -5.07 -21.55
CA ASP A 364 2.55 -3.73 -21.25
C ASP A 364 3.47 -3.09 -20.20
N LEU A 365 4.14 -2.01 -20.58
CA LEU A 365 4.83 -1.11 -19.66
C LEU A 365 3.94 0.08 -19.32
N VAL A 366 3.71 0.28 -18.03
CA VAL A 366 2.72 1.21 -17.52
C VAL A 366 3.43 2.21 -16.63
N GLU A 367 3.58 3.43 -17.13
CA GLU A 367 4.16 4.53 -16.38
C GLU A 367 3.04 5.24 -15.62
N ILE A 368 3.17 5.30 -14.29
CA ILE A 368 2.20 5.91 -13.40
C ILE A 368 2.86 7.07 -12.68
N ASN A 369 2.35 8.27 -12.94
CA ASN A 369 2.82 9.50 -12.29
C ASN A 369 1.74 10.05 -11.35
N SER A 370 2.18 10.47 -10.17
CA SER A 370 1.37 11.21 -9.20
C SER A 370 2.12 12.48 -8.81
N ASP A 371 1.41 13.61 -8.71
CA ASP A 371 2.00 14.93 -8.45
C ASP A 371 3.01 14.94 -7.31
N ASN A 372 2.65 14.31 -6.19
CA ASN A 372 3.44 14.31 -4.96
C ASN A 372 4.00 12.93 -4.59
N ALA A 373 3.58 11.85 -5.27
CA ALA A 373 4.10 10.50 -5.03
C ALA A 373 5.26 10.12 -5.96
N GLY A 374 5.51 10.88 -7.03
CA GLY A 374 6.54 10.57 -8.03
C GLY A 374 6.02 9.67 -9.14
N THR A 375 6.96 9.14 -9.93
CA THR A 375 6.69 8.22 -11.04
C THR A 375 7.23 6.84 -10.72
N PHE A 376 6.46 5.81 -11.04
CA PHE A 376 6.89 4.42 -10.98
C PHE A 376 6.39 3.68 -12.22
N ILE A 377 6.95 2.50 -12.47
CA ILE A 377 6.65 1.71 -13.67
C ILE A 377 6.19 0.33 -13.25
N GLU A 378 5.09 -0.11 -13.84
CA GLU A 378 4.60 -1.46 -13.76
C GLU A 378 4.81 -2.17 -15.09
N ALA A 379 5.19 -3.44 -15.04
CA ALA A 379 5.36 -4.28 -16.21
C ALA A 379 4.44 -5.50 -16.11
N TYR A 380 3.70 -5.75 -17.18
CA TYR A 380 2.78 -6.88 -17.32
C TYR A 380 3.17 -7.69 -18.54
N TRP A 381 3.65 -8.91 -18.33
CA TRP A 381 4.02 -9.85 -19.40
C TRP A 381 2.88 -10.83 -19.58
N HIS A 382 2.34 -10.92 -20.78
CA HIS A 382 1.20 -11.76 -21.10
C HIS A 382 1.63 -12.97 -21.93
N ARG A 383 1.05 -14.13 -21.65
CA ARG A 383 1.27 -15.36 -22.46
C ARG A 383 0.46 -15.39 -23.75
N SER A 384 -0.59 -14.58 -23.84
CA SER A 384 -1.41 -14.44 -25.04
C SER A 384 -0.79 -13.43 -25.99
N GLU A 385 -0.84 -13.70 -27.29
CA GLU A 385 -0.49 -12.72 -28.34
C GLU A 385 -1.51 -11.58 -28.46
N ASP A 386 -2.74 -11.77 -27.96
CA ASP A 386 -3.80 -10.77 -27.95
C ASP A 386 -4.44 -10.68 -26.54
N PRO A 387 -3.73 -10.12 -25.55
CA PRO A 387 -4.26 -9.98 -24.21
C PRO A 387 -5.29 -8.85 -24.17
N ILE A 388 -6.37 -9.08 -23.39
CA ILE A 388 -7.43 -8.10 -23.19
C ILE A 388 -6.83 -6.81 -22.64
N PHE A 389 -7.11 -5.71 -23.32
CA PHE A 389 -6.68 -4.37 -22.92
C PHE A 389 -7.86 -3.57 -22.41
N ASP A 390 -7.75 -3.08 -21.17
CA ASP A 390 -8.68 -2.13 -20.57
C ASP A 390 -7.88 -1.02 -19.89
N MET A 391 -7.92 0.20 -20.45
CA MET A 391 -7.21 1.35 -19.90
C MET A 391 -7.58 1.61 -18.44
N SER A 392 -8.84 1.37 -18.05
CA SER A 392 -9.31 1.63 -16.69
C SER A 392 -8.78 0.65 -15.65
N ALA A 393 -8.18 -0.46 -16.08
CA ALA A 393 -7.48 -1.40 -15.21
C ALA A 393 -6.04 -0.95 -14.89
N TYR A 394 -5.52 0.04 -15.63
CA TYR A 394 -4.19 0.61 -15.42
C TYR A 394 -4.30 1.95 -14.67
N GLY A 395 -3.64 2.02 -13.51
CA GLY A 395 -3.70 3.12 -12.55
C GLY A 395 -5.11 3.37 -12.02
N HIS A 396 -5.30 4.57 -11.47
CA HIS A 396 -6.58 5.02 -10.95
C HIS A 396 -6.87 6.42 -11.50
N ASP A 397 -7.87 6.52 -12.40
CA ASP A 397 -8.16 7.72 -13.19
C ASP A 397 -8.45 8.98 -12.36
N ASP A 398 -8.87 8.84 -11.12
CA ASP A 398 -9.12 9.98 -10.22
C ASP A 398 -7.84 10.49 -9.53
N PHE A 399 -6.73 9.76 -9.60
CA PHE A 399 -5.55 9.99 -8.74
C PHE A 399 -4.26 10.14 -9.54
N GLN A 400 -4.13 9.45 -10.66
CA GLN A 400 -2.84 9.23 -11.31
C GLN A 400 -2.90 9.44 -12.81
N ARG A 401 -1.83 10.01 -13.34
CA ARG A 401 -1.59 10.06 -14.78
C ARG A 401 -1.00 8.73 -15.21
N VAL A 402 -1.53 8.16 -16.29
CA VAL A 402 -1.14 6.83 -16.75
C VAL A 402 -0.82 6.86 -18.23
N TRP A 403 0.35 6.33 -18.56
CA TRP A 403 0.75 6.01 -19.93
C TRP A 403 1.01 4.52 -20.04
N VAL A 404 0.44 3.87 -21.05
CA VAL A 404 0.65 2.45 -21.33
C VAL A 404 1.34 2.31 -22.67
N ARG A 405 2.46 1.56 -22.71
CA ARG A 405 3.20 1.20 -23.91
C ARG A 405 3.16 -0.32 -24.05
N ARG A 406 2.43 -0.81 -25.06
CA ARG A 406 2.38 -2.25 -25.40
C ARG A 406 3.42 -2.58 -26.45
N PHE A 407 4.24 -3.57 -26.15
CA PHE A 407 5.27 -4.12 -27.01
C PHE A 407 4.89 -5.55 -27.39
N ASN A 408 5.02 -5.88 -28.67
CA ASN A 408 4.96 -7.26 -29.18
C ASN A 408 6.35 -7.81 -29.53
N HIS A 409 7.37 -6.94 -29.48
CA HIS A 409 8.78 -7.25 -29.65
C HIS A 409 9.61 -6.12 -29.01
N PRO A 410 10.79 -6.38 -28.41
CA PRO A 410 11.53 -5.36 -27.66
C PRO A 410 12.12 -4.25 -28.52
N THR A 411 12.24 -4.46 -29.84
CA THR A 411 12.82 -3.48 -30.78
C THR A 411 11.78 -2.78 -31.66
N GLU A 412 10.49 -3.09 -31.48
CA GLU A 412 9.41 -2.49 -32.26
C GLU A 412 8.86 -1.24 -31.55
N GLU A 413 8.31 -0.32 -32.35
CA GLU A 413 7.59 0.83 -31.82
C GLU A 413 6.34 0.37 -31.06
N PRO A 414 6.17 0.77 -29.78
CA PRO A 414 5.03 0.31 -28.99
C PRO A 414 3.73 0.96 -29.44
N THR A 415 2.62 0.26 -29.21
CA THR A 415 1.32 0.92 -29.23
C THR A 415 1.13 1.68 -27.92
N MET A 416 0.68 2.93 -27.99
CA MET A 416 0.59 3.81 -26.82
C MET A 416 -0.84 4.24 -26.51
N TRP A 417 -1.18 4.24 -25.23
CA TRP A 417 -2.42 4.80 -24.69
C TRP A 417 -2.12 5.68 -23.47
N LYS A 418 -3.04 6.61 -23.18
CA LYS A 418 -2.97 7.48 -22.02
C LYS A 418 -4.36 7.75 -21.46
N ASN A 419 -4.45 7.90 -20.14
CA ASN A 419 -5.71 8.23 -19.50
C ASN A 419 -6.00 9.74 -19.62
N GLN A 420 -7.15 10.17 -19.08
CA GLN A 420 -7.59 11.55 -19.22
C GLN A 420 -6.66 12.53 -18.50
N LEU A 421 -6.18 12.20 -17.30
CA LEU A 421 -5.26 13.05 -16.54
C LEU A 421 -3.91 13.23 -17.24
N ALA A 422 -3.37 12.18 -17.87
CA ALA A 422 -2.15 12.26 -18.66
C ALA A 422 -2.32 13.16 -19.90
N LYS A 423 -3.48 13.10 -20.58
CA LYS A 423 -3.78 13.99 -21.72
C LYS A 423 -3.79 15.45 -21.30
N GLU A 424 -4.49 15.76 -20.21
CA GLU A 424 -4.64 17.12 -19.71
C GLU A 424 -3.31 17.71 -19.23
N PHE A 425 -2.40 16.88 -18.74
CA PHE A 425 -1.07 17.28 -18.32
C PHE A 425 -0.21 17.72 -19.52
N GLU A 426 -0.14 16.90 -20.58
CA GLU A 426 0.62 17.25 -21.79
C GLU A 426 0.09 18.51 -22.48
N GLU A 427 -1.23 18.72 -22.50
CA GLU A 427 -1.84 19.93 -23.08
C GLU A 427 -1.53 21.22 -22.30
N GLN A 428 -1.11 21.10 -21.03
CA GLN A 428 -0.66 22.23 -20.21
C GLN A 428 0.82 22.56 -20.47
N ASP A 429 1.65 21.54 -20.68
CA ASP A 429 3.08 21.73 -20.98
C ASP A 429 3.35 22.30 -22.39
N GLU A 430 2.39 22.14 -23.32
CA GLU A 430 2.46 22.74 -24.66
C GLU A 430 2.07 24.24 -24.71
N LYS A 431 1.63 24.84 -23.60
CA LYS A 431 1.20 26.25 -23.51
C LYS A 431 2.18 27.11 -22.73
#